data_AF-A0AAJ1X2N2-F1
#
_entry.id   AF-A0AAJ1X2N2-F1
#
_cell.length_a   1.000
_cell.length_b   1.000
_cell.length_c   1.000
_cell.angle_alpha   90.00
_cell.angle_beta   90.00
_cell.angle_gamma   90.00
#
_symmetry.space_group_name_H-M   'P 1'
#
loop_
_entity.id
_entity.type
_entity.pdbx_description
1 polymer ?
#
loop_
_entity_poly.entity_id
_entity_poly.type
_entity_poly.pdbx_seq_one_letter_code
_entity_poly.pdbx_strand_id
1 'polypeptide(L)'
;MAPRDTPPRGPRSAGARRCDCHACRPAEHYDELDRHVLAGVREHGWSVMSVGGGGPCDCGDGDCGQDDEPGPAFAYTIGLGHSADHPELLMSGLDHGLMKRSLDRIASRVVAGHRLAPGDLLEDVLAGVPVVVEQVAAHALGDTVSWSGWFHRRAPAALAVVWPDRRGVFAWQPGAPAVLDEEQPPTWRVPSPRTGATAAEPPWPFDLPPEHEVVTCTHVAERGDAVLRVWRGTMVGSGDHWIFDCGDPDHQLDEMALVHLAHLVRGAPGIRQLGDLATGTEARRTDAASRWVRRRHRR
;
A
#
# COMPACT_ATOMS: atom_id res chain seq x y z
N MET A 1 -1.23 -26.85 -11.09
CA MET A 1 -1.43 -26.87 -9.63
C MET A 1 -2.71 -26.11 -9.36
N ALA A 2 -3.79 -26.78 -8.94
CA ALA A 2 -5.11 -26.15 -8.82
C ALA A 2 -5.12 -25.10 -7.69
N PRO A 3 -5.87 -23.99 -7.81
CA PRO A 3 -5.99 -23.01 -6.74
C PRO A 3 -6.65 -23.66 -5.52
N ARG A 4 -6.06 -23.46 -4.34
CA ARG A 4 -6.65 -23.90 -3.08
C ARG A 4 -7.80 -22.98 -2.73
N ASP A 5 -9.03 -23.48 -2.83
CA ASP A 5 -10.21 -22.84 -2.25
C ASP A 5 -9.96 -22.59 -0.76
N THR A 6 -9.92 -21.31 -0.39
CA THR A 6 -9.90 -20.91 1.01
C THR A 6 -11.32 -21.05 1.54
N PRO A 7 -11.58 -21.87 2.58
CA PRO A 7 -12.93 -22.03 3.10
C PRO A 7 -13.43 -20.70 3.69
N PRO A 8 -14.74 -20.39 3.58
CA PRO A 8 -15.31 -19.20 4.19
C PRO A 8 -15.04 -19.22 5.69
N ARG A 9 -14.48 -18.13 6.23
CA ARG A 9 -14.19 -18.02 7.66
C ARG A 9 -15.49 -18.12 8.46
N GLY A 10 -15.56 -19.07 9.38
CA GLY A 10 -16.66 -19.20 10.33
C GLY A 10 -16.74 -18.00 11.31
N PRO A 11 -17.91 -17.76 11.92
CA PRO A 11 -18.10 -16.64 12.84
C PRO A 11 -17.15 -16.73 14.05
N ARG A 12 -16.63 -15.56 14.48
CA ARG A 12 -15.67 -15.39 15.58
C ARG A 12 -16.16 -16.06 16.89
N SER A 13 -15.23 -16.57 17.68
CA SER A 13 -15.46 -17.19 19.00
C SER A 13 -16.04 -16.21 20.04
N ALA A 14 -16.82 -16.76 20.97
CA ALA A 14 -17.80 -16.14 21.86
C ALA A 14 -17.28 -15.21 22.98
N GLY A 15 -16.26 -14.38 22.71
CA GLY A 15 -15.77 -13.33 23.62
C GLY A 15 -15.81 -11.91 23.06
N ALA A 16 -16.20 -11.74 21.79
CA ALA A 16 -16.31 -10.43 21.17
C ALA A 16 -17.55 -9.68 21.67
N ARG A 17 -17.42 -8.38 21.97
CA ARG A 17 -18.59 -7.47 22.05
C ARG A 17 -19.48 -7.78 20.84
N ARG A 18 -20.78 -7.97 21.05
CA ARG A 18 -21.72 -8.28 19.95
C ARG A 18 -21.57 -7.19 18.89
N CYS A 19 -20.98 -7.54 17.75
CA CYS A 19 -20.79 -6.62 16.63
C CYS A 19 -22.17 -6.26 16.08
N ASP A 20 -22.43 -4.96 15.90
CA ASP A 20 -23.73 -4.46 15.45
C ASP A 20 -23.76 -4.11 13.95
N CYS A 21 -22.70 -4.45 13.21
CA CYS A 21 -22.62 -4.15 11.79
C CYS A 21 -23.72 -4.88 10.99
N HIS A 22 -24.01 -4.37 9.79
CA HIS A 22 -25.02 -4.93 8.89
C HIS A 22 -24.77 -6.38 8.47
N ALA A 23 -23.52 -6.86 8.56
CA ALA A 23 -23.21 -8.28 8.36
C ALA A 23 -23.63 -9.17 9.55
N CYS A 24 -23.54 -8.68 10.79
CA CYS A 24 -23.89 -9.43 12.01
C CYS A 24 -25.36 -9.26 12.42
N ARG A 25 -25.93 -8.08 12.14
CA ARG A 25 -27.34 -7.76 12.40
C ARG A 25 -27.99 -7.21 11.13
N PRO A 26 -28.41 -8.08 10.21
CA PRO A 26 -29.04 -7.65 8.96
C PRO A 26 -30.30 -6.81 9.21
N ALA A 27 -30.51 -5.79 8.38
CA ALA A 27 -31.78 -5.09 8.26
C ALA A 27 -32.76 -5.89 7.39
N GLU A 28 -34.04 -5.52 7.41
CA GLU A 28 -35.09 -6.20 6.64
C GLU A 28 -34.94 -5.97 5.12
N HIS A 29 -34.46 -4.79 4.73
CA HIS A 29 -34.39 -4.36 3.34
C HIS A 29 -32.99 -3.81 3.03
N TYR A 30 -32.49 -4.17 1.86
CA TYR A 30 -31.23 -3.72 1.29
C TYR A 30 -31.41 -3.45 -0.20
N ASP A 31 -30.89 -2.32 -0.67
CA ASP A 31 -30.82 -2.05 -2.09
C ASP A 31 -29.72 -2.91 -2.76
N GLU A 32 -29.43 -2.66 -4.04
CA GLU A 32 -28.40 -3.41 -4.77
C GLU A 32 -26.98 -3.10 -4.29
N LEU A 33 -26.70 -1.84 -3.97
CA LEU A 33 -25.39 -1.39 -3.54
C LEU A 33 -25.07 -1.91 -2.13
N ASP A 34 -26.04 -1.87 -1.23
CA ASP A 34 -25.99 -2.50 0.09
C ASP A 34 -25.63 -3.99 -0.01
N ARG A 35 -26.34 -4.72 -0.89
CA ARG A 35 -26.12 -6.15 -1.11
C ARG A 35 -24.73 -6.42 -1.67
N HIS A 36 -24.23 -5.58 -2.58
CA HIS A 36 -22.89 -5.69 -3.14
C HIS A 36 -21.81 -5.51 -2.06
N VAL A 37 -21.93 -4.47 -1.22
CA VAL A 37 -21.01 -4.23 -0.10
C VAL A 37 -21.03 -5.40 0.88
N LEU A 38 -22.22 -5.86 1.27
CA LEU A 38 -22.37 -6.99 2.20
C LEU A 38 -21.79 -8.29 1.64
N ALA A 39 -21.96 -8.54 0.34
CA ALA A 39 -21.40 -9.71 -0.33
C ALA A 39 -19.86 -9.69 -0.29
N GLY A 40 -19.25 -8.57 -0.69
CA GLY A 40 -17.79 -8.42 -0.66
C GLY A 40 -17.22 -8.62 0.75
N VAL A 41 -17.83 -8.00 1.76
CA VAL A 41 -17.38 -8.18 3.15
C VAL A 41 -17.52 -9.62 3.63
N ARG A 42 -18.57 -10.34 3.23
CA ARG A 42 -18.73 -11.77 3.60
C ARG A 42 -17.73 -12.68 2.91
N GLU A 43 -17.41 -12.39 1.65
CA GLU A 43 -16.54 -13.23 0.83
C GLU A 43 -15.06 -13.02 1.17
N HIS A 44 -14.63 -11.76 1.25
CA HIS A 44 -13.21 -11.42 1.39
C HIS A 44 -12.86 -10.88 2.78
N GLY A 45 -13.84 -10.38 3.53
CA GLY A 45 -13.63 -9.63 4.77
C GLY A 45 -13.58 -8.12 4.57
N TRP A 46 -13.66 -7.62 3.33
CA TRP A 46 -13.80 -6.21 3.00
C TRP A 46 -14.53 -6.05 1.66
N SER A 47 -15.02 -4.84 1.39
CA SER A 47 -15.41 -4.38 0.06
C SER A 47 -14.72 -3.05 -0.24
N VAL A 48 -14.58 -2.66 -1.50
CA VAL A 48 -14.02 -1.37 -1.90
C VAL A 48 -15.08 -0.54 -2.60
N MET A 49 -15.26 0.69 -2.11
CA MET A 49 -16.14 1.71 -2.69
C MET A 49 -15.29 2.72 -3.46
N SER A 50 -15.71 3.09 -4.66
CA SER A 50 -15.10 4.17 -5.46
C SER A 50 -16.06 5.34 -5.56
N VAL A 51 -15.54 6.56 -5.41
CA VAL A 51 -16.28 7.82 -5.52
C VAL A 51 -15.63 8.67 -6.61
N GLY A 52 -16.46 9.22 -7.49
CA GLY A 52 -16.00 10.15 -8.53
C GLY A 52 -15.47 11.44 -7.91
N GLY A 53 -14.56 12.11 -8.61
CA GLY A 53 -14.13 13.46 -8.22
C GLY A 53 -15.21 14.49 -8.55
N GLY A 54 -15.28 15.56 -7.77
CA GLY A 54 -16.12 16.72 -8.08
C GLY A 54 -15.51 17.52 -9.22
N GLY A 55 -16.26 17.71 -10.31
CA GLY A 55 -15.82 18.43 -11.50
C GLY A 55 -16.90 18.41 -12.58
N PRO A 56 -16.81 19.30 -13.60
CA PRO A 56 -17.81 19.34 -14.67
C PRO A 56 -17.87 17.99 -15.37
N CYS A 57 -19.06 17.37 -15.41
CA CYS A 57 -19.22 16.17 -16.23
C CYS A 57 -19.04 16.57 -17.71
N ASP A 58 -18.46 15.68 -18.51
CA ASP A 58 -18.42 15.81 -19.98
C ASP A 58 -19.73 15.29 -20.63
N CYS A 59 -20.73 15.00 -19.79
CA CYS A 59 -22.09 14.74 -20.23
C CYS A 59 -22.70 16.08 -20.65
N GLY A 60 -22.93 16.29 -21.94
CA GLY A 60 -23.49 17.54 -22.50
C GLY A 60 -24.92 17.87 -22.03
N ASP A 61 -25.38 17.25 -20.94
CA ASP A 61 -26.69 17.37 -20.36
C ASP A 61 -26.58 18.30 -19.14
N GLY A 62 -27.16 19.50 -19.24
CA GLY A 62 -27.13 20.54 -18.20
C GLY A 62 -27.91 20.23 -16.91
N ASP A 63 -28.16 18.95 -16.63
CA ASP A 63 -28.93 18.41 -15.49
C ASP A 63 -28.06 17.52 -14.57
N CYS A 64 -26.77 17.35 -14.87
CA CYS A 64 -25.83 16.84 -13.90
C CYS A 64 -25.70 17.86 -12.76
N GLY A 65 -25.89 17.42 -11.52
CA GLY A 65 -25.80 18.29 -10.34
C GLY A 65 -24.47 19.06 -10.34
N GLN A 66 -24.55 20.40 -10.38
CA GLN A 66 -23.40 21.30 -10.25
C GLN A 66 -22.94 21.46 -8.79
N ASP A 67 -23.47 20.63 -7.89
CA ASP A 67 -23.34 20.73 -6.43
C ASP A 67 -22.17 19.91 -5.87
N ASP A 68 -21.43 19.17 -6.70
CA ASP A 68 -20.23 18.46 -6.23
C ASP A 68 -19.08 19.45 -5.99
N GLU A 69 -18.76 19.66 -4.72
CA GLU A 69 -17.59 20.44 -4.31
C GLU A 69 -16.34 19.87 -5.01
N PRO A 70 -15.53 20.70 -5.68
CA PRO A 70 -14.41 20.22 -6.47
C PRO A 70 -13.43 19.43 -5.60
N GLY A 71 -13.05 18.24 -6.06
CA GLY A 71 -12.19 17.34 -5.29
C GLY A 71 -11.76 16.11 -6.09
N PRO A 72 -10.66 15.44 -5.68
CA PRO A 72 -10.16 14.28 -6.41
C PRO A 72 -11.10 13.09 -6.27
N ALA A 73 -11.08 12.22 -7.28
CA ALA A 73 -11.67 10.90 -7.15
C ALA A 73 -10.98 10.12 -6.02
N PHE A 74 -11.72 9.28 -5.31
CA PHE A 74 -11.15 8.50 -4.22
C PHE A 74 -11.82 7.13 -4.10
N ALA A 75 -11.18 6.22 -3.38
CA ALA A 75 -11.72 4.91 -3.05
C ALA A 75 -11.36 4.54 -1.61
N TYR A 76 -12.21 3.74 -0.98
CA TYR A 76 -11.98 3.29 0.38
C TYR A 76 -12.53 1.90 0.67
N THR A 77 -11.97 1.24 1.68
CA THR A 77 -12.46 -0.07 2.14
C THR A 77 -13.67 0.06 3.07
N ILE A 78 -14.49 -0.98 3.10
CA ILE A 78 -15.58 -1.15 4.04
C ILE A 78 -15.47 -2.55 4.63
N GLY A 79 -15.52 -2.67 5.96
CA GLY A 79 -15.63 -3.93 6.67
C GLY A 79 -14.36 -4.39 7.39
N LEU A 80 -13.23 -3.69 7.25
CA LEU A 80 -11.99 -4.07 7.95
C LEU A 80 -12.15 -4.04 9.47
N GLY A 81 -12.98 -3.13 10.00
CA GLY A 81 -13.31 -3.11 11.43
C GLY A 81 -14.01 -4.39 11.91
N HIS A 82 -14.79 -5.04 11.05
CA HIS A 82 -15.51 -6.27 11.37
C HIS A 82 -14.56 -7.48 11.30
N SER A 83 -13.81 -7.56 10.21
CA SER A 83 -12.99 -8.73 9.86
C SER A 83 -11.65 -8.78 10.57
N ALA A 84 -11.07 -7.61 10.88
CA ALA A 84 -9.71 -7.50 11.40
C ALA A 84 -9.57 -6.54 12.60
N ASP A 85 -10.63 -5.88 13.06
CA ASP A 85 -10.54 -4.82 14.09
C ASP A 85 -9.51 -3.74 13.70
N HIS A 86 -9.62 -3.28 12.45
CA HIS A 86 -8.70 -2.34 11.83
C HIS A 86 -9.47 -1.15 11.24
N PRO A 87 -8.91 0.08 11.22
CA PRO A 87 -9.48 1.20 10.47
C PRO A 87 -9.68 0.86 8.99
N GLU A 88 -10.60 1.54 8.33
CA GLU A 88 -10.70 1.47 6.87
C GLU A 88 -9.49 2.14 6.20
N LEU A 89 -9.27 1.85 4.93
CA LEU A 89 -8.20 2.42 4.13
C LEU A 89 -8.80 3.35 3.08
N LEU A 90 -8.24 4.55 2.93
CA LEU A 90 -8.67 5.58 1.98
C LEU A 90 -7.51 5.90 1.03
N MET A 91 -7.78 5.99 -0.28
CA MET A 91 -6.82 6.40 -1.29
C MET A 91 -7.48 7.38 -2.26
N SER A 92 -6.78 8.41 -2.72
CA SER A 92 -7.32 9.43 -3.63
C SER A 92 -6.38 9.73 -4.79
N GLY A 93 -6.97 10.28 -5.86
CA GLY A 93 -6.27 10.96 -6.94
C GLY A 93 -5.53 10.07 -7.94
N LEU A 94 -5.90 8.79 -7.99
CA LEU A 94 -5.49 7.86 -9.05
C LEU A 94 -6.71 7.27 -9.75
N ASP A 95 -6.48 6.55 -10.85
CA ASP A 95 -7.51 5.75 -11.51
C ASP A 95 -8.23 4.81 -10.53
N HIS A 96 -9.56 4.70 -10.62
CA HIS A 96 -10.37 3.85 -9.72
C HIS A 96 -9.93 2.39 -9.73
N GLY A 97 -9.55 1.86 -10.89
CA GLY A 97 -9.05 0.50 -11.02
C GLY A 97 -7.73 0.31 -10.27
N LEU A 98 -6.81 1.27 -10.38
CA LEU A 98 -5.54 1.26 -9.63
C LEU A 98 -5.75 1.40 -8.13
N MET A 99 -6.58 2.35 -7.68
CA MET A 99 -6.89 2.51 -6.26
C MET A 99 -7.54 1.25 -5.69
N LYS A 100 -8.53 0.68 -6.39
CA LYS A 100 -9.18 -0.57 -5.97
C LYS A 100 -8.19 -1.71 -5.81
N ARG A 101 -7.35 -1.98 -6.82
CA ARG A 101 -6.33 -3.05 -6.73
C ARG A 101 -5.35 -2.83 -5.58
N SER A 102 -4.95 -1.58 -5.35
CA SER A 102 -4.04 -1.20 -4.27
C SER A 102 -4.69 -1.46 -2.90
N LEU A 103 -5.93 -1.02 -2.71
CA LEU A 103 -6.70 -1.23 -1.49
C LEU A 103 -6.99 -2.72 -1.24
N ASP A 104 -7.36 -3.49 -2.26
CA ASP A 104 -7.57 -4.94 -2.15
C ASP A 104 -6.30 -5.66 -1.67
N ARG A 105 -5.14 -5.26 -2.22
CA ARG A 105 -3.84 -5.83 -1.85
C ARG A 105 -3.47 -5.52 -0.40
N ILE A 106 -3.69 -4.29 0.07
CA ILE A 106 -3.42 -3.91 1.46
C ILE A 106 -4.45 -4.57 2.41
N ALA A 107 -5.74 -4.55 2.06
CA ALA A 107 -6.82 -5.14 2.85
C ALA A 107 -6.62 -6.65 3.06
N SER A 108 -6.18 -7.37 2.02
CA SER A 108 -5.79 -8.78 2.13
C SER A 108 -4.71 -9.02 3.19
N ARG A 109 -3.66 -8.17 3.23
CA ARG A 109 -2.61 -8.23 4.27
C ARG A 109 -3.18 -7.97 5.66
N VAL A 110 -4.08 -7.00 5.80
CA VAL A 110 -4.74 -6.66 7.08
C VAL A 110 -5.60 -7.83 7.59
N VAL A 111 -6.40 -8.44 6.71
CA VAL A 111 -7.25 -9.62 7.05
C VAL A 111 -6.41 -10.87 7.34
N ALA A 112 -5.22 -10.98 6.76
CA ALA A 112 -4.22 -12.00 7.10
C ALA A 112 -3.54 -11.77 8.45
N GLY A 113 -3.76 -10.61 9.09
CA GLY A 113 -3.28 -10.33 10.46
C GLY A 113 -2.28 -9.17 10.55
N HIS A 114 -1.90 -8.54 9.43
CA HIS A 114 -1.06 -7.35 9.47
C HIS A 114 -1.81 -6.19 10.13
N ARG A 115 -1.10 -5.28 10.79
CA ARG A 115 -1.67 -4.09 11.43
C ARG A 115 -0.89 -2.88 10.95
N LEU A 116 -1.63 -1.88 10.48
CA LEU A 116 -1.06 -0.64 9.97
C LEU A 116 -1.23 0.46 11.00
N ALA A 117 -0.24 1.33 11.06
CA ALA A 117 -0.23 2.54 11.86
C ALA A 117 0.21 3.75 11.00
N PRO A 118 -0.20 4.98 11.37
CA PRO A 118 0.34 6.19 10.75
C PRO A 118 1.87 6.19 10.84
N GLY A 119 2.53 6.50 9.73
CA GLY A 119 3.98 6.43 9.60
C GLY A 119 4.48 5.20 8.84
N ASP A 120 3.69 4.12 8.77
CA ASP A 120 4.10 2.89 8.10
C ASP A 120 4.36 3.12 6.61
N LEU A 121 5.40 2.46 6.11
CA LEU A 121 5.83 2.52 4.72
C LEU A 121 5.59 1.14 4.10
N LEU A 122 4.71 1.09 3.11
CA LEU A 122 4.29 -0.15 2.47
C LEU A 122 4.91 -0.27 1.09
N GLU A 123 5.59 -1.39 0.89
CA GLU A 123 6.14 -1.83 -0.38
C GLU A 123 5.14 -2.69 -1.14
N ASP A 124 5.40 -2.84 -2.44
CA ASP A 124 4.68 -3.79 -3.28
C ASP A 124 3.16 -3.55 -3.22
N VAL A 125 2.78 -2.27 -3.24
CA VAL A 125 1.40 -1.78 -3.38
C VAL A 125 1.24 -1.13 -4.75
N LEU A 126 2.10 -0.16 -5.04
CA LEU A 126 2.31 0.42 -6.35
C LEU A 126 3.65 -0.07 -6.91
N ALA A 127 3.73 -0.21 -8.22
CA ALA A 127 4.95 -0.66 -8.88
C ALA A 127 6.05 0.41 -8.76
N GLY A 128 7.22 0.01 -8.26
CA GLY A 128 8.43 0.83 -8.22
C GLY A 128 8.44 1.98 -7.20
N VAL A 129 7.34 2.23 -6.49
CA VAL A 129 7.26 3.26 -5.45
C VAL A 129 6.52 2.75 -4.20
N PRO A 130 6.97 3.14 -3.00
CA PRO A 130 6.30 2.77 -1.76
C PRO A 130 5.11 3.71 -1.53
N VAL A 131 4.17 3.28 -0.69
CA VAL A 131 3.11 4.15 -0.18
C VAL A 131 3.27 4.34 1.32
N VAL A 132 2.81 5.47 1.83
CA VAL A 132 2.83 5.79 3.25
C VAL A 132 1.42 5.72 3.82
N VAL A 133 1.28 5.16 5.01
CA VAL A 133 0.05 5.19 5.78
C VAL A 133 0.04 6.44 6.65
N GLU A 134 -1.01 7.24 6.58
CA GLU A 134 -1.22 8.42 7.42
C GLU A 134 -2.60 8.37 8.10
N GLN A 135 -2.76 9.13 9.19
CA GLN A 135 -4.05 9.23 9.86
C GLN A 135 -4.99 10.13 9.06
N VAL A 136 -6.23 9.70 8.79
CA VAL A 136 -7.27 10.56 8.21
C VAL A 136 -7.75 11.57 9.26
N ALA A 137 -7.91 12.83 8.85
CA ALA A 137 -8.40 13.90 9.70
C ALA A 137 -9.89 13.70 10.05
N ALA A 138 -10.29 14.05 11.28
CA ALA A 138 -11.63 13.80 11.77
C ALA A 138 -12.74 14.44 10.92
N HIS A 139 -12.51 15.64 10.38
CA HIS A 139 -13.48 16.32 9.53
C HIS A 139 -13.68 15.61 8.19
N ALA A 140 -12.61 15.07 7.59
CA ALA A 140 -12.66 14.38 6.30
C ALA A 140 -13.35 13.01 6.38
N LEU A 141 -13.48 12.40 7.56
CA LEU A 141 -14.10 11.08 7.71
C LEU A 141 -15.59 11.08 7.33
N GLY A 142 -16.32 12.16 7.64
CA GLY A 142 -17.74 12.27 7.33
C GLY A 142 -18.00 12.32 5.82
N ASP A 143 -17.14 13.07 5.11
CA ASP A 143 -17.29 13.36 3.69
C ASP A 143 -16.75 12.24 2.80
N THR A 144 -15.74 11.50 3.28
CA THR A 144 -15.07 10.47 2.47
C THR A 144 -15.55 9.05 2.76
N VAL A 145 -15.65 8.62 4.02
CA VAL A 145 -15.87 7.20 4.39
C VAL A 145 -17.28 6.93 4.93
N SER A 146 -18.27 7.63 4.40
CA SER A 146 -19.67 7.62 4.86
C SER A 146 -20.29 6.21 4.90
N TRP A 147 -20.08 5.38 3.87
CA TRP A 147 -20.62 4.02 3.83
C TRP A 147 -20.00 3.07 4.86
N SER A 148 -18.78 3.34 5.32
CA SER A 148 -18.20 2.60 6.44
C SER A 148 -18.98 2.86 7.72
N GLY A 149 -19.39 4.11 7.94
CA GLY A 149 -20.21 4.50 9.09
C GLY A 149 -21.57 3.79 9.08
N TRP A 150 -22.22 3.74 7.93
CA TRP A 150 -23.44 2.94 7.71
C TRP A 150 -23.20 1.47 8.04
N PHE A 151 -22.22 0.83 7.39
CA PHE A 151 -21.97 -0.61 7.55
C PHE A 151 -21.72 -1.01 9.01
N HIS A 152 -20.88 -0.25 9.73
CA HIS A 152 -20.50 -0.54 11.11
C HIS A 152 -21.48 0.02 12.15
N ARG A 153 -22.46 0.85 11.75
CA ARG A 153 -23.38 1.58 12.66
C ARG A 153 -22.67 2.40 13.74
N ARG A 154 -21.55 3.03 13.39
CA ARG A 154 -20.74 3.85 14.28
C ARG A 154 -19.92 4.85 13.49
N ALA A 155 -19.35 5.84 14.16
CA ALA A 155 -18.41 6.76 13.52
C ALA A 155 -17.27 5.96 12.84
N PRO A 156 -16.97 6.25 11.55
CA PRO A 156 -15.92 5.55 10.84
C PRO A 156 -14.54 5.96 11.39
N ALA A 157 -13.55 5.10 11.16
CA ALA A 157 -12.15 5.39 11.38
C ALA A 157 -11.40 4.93 10.14
N ALA A 158 -10.45 5.73 9.66
CA ALA A 158 -9.70 5.42 8.45
C ALA A 158 -8.23 5.86 8.53
N LEU A 159 -7.41 5.20 7.70
CA LEU A 159 -6.03 5.55 7.41
C LEU A 159 -5.91 5.88 5.91
N ALA A 160 -5.20 6.96 5.59
CA ALA A 160 -4.91 7.36 4.22
C ALA A 160 -3.70 6.57 3.69
N VAL A 161 -3.85 5.98 2.51
CA VAL A 161 -2.77 5.37 1.73
C VAL A 161 -2.28 6.44 0.76
N VAL A 162 -1.16 7.07 1.12
CA VAL A 162 -0.57 8.19 0.38
C VAL A 162 0.49 7.67 -0.57
N TRP A 163 0.45 8.11 -1.82
CA TRP A 163 1.41 7.73 -2.85
C TRP A 163 2.33 8.92 -3.23
N PRO A 164 3.60 8.65 -3.57
CA PRO A 164 4.55 9.66 -4.02
C PRO A 164 4.52 9.81 -5.55
N ASP A 165 5.27 10.77 -6.09
CA ASP A 165 5.55 10.81 -7.53
C ASP A 165 6.35 9.58 -8.01
N ARG A 166 6.57 9.47 -9.33
CA ARG A 166 7.36 8.37 -9.94
C ARG A 166 8.81 8.30 -9.49
N ARG A 167 9.33 9.35 -8.84
CA ARG A 167 10.68 9.41 -8.28
C ARG A 167 10.69 9.00 -6.80
N GLY A 168 9.54 8.68 -6.21
CA GLY A 168 9.39 8.35 -4.80
C GLY A 168 9.34 9.58 -3.88
N VAL A 169 9.08 10.78 -4.43
CA VAL A 169 8.97 12.02 -3.68
C VAL A 169 7.51 12.26 -3.27
N PHE A 170 7.25 12.28 -1.96
CA PHE A 170 5.94 12.56 -1.40
C PHE A 170 5.63 14.06 -1.41
N ALA A 171 4.34 14.43 -1.43
CA ALA A 171 3.86 15.82 -1.51
C ALA A 171 4.51 16.79 -0.51
N TRP A 172 4.83 16.27 0.68
CA TRP A 172 5.44 17.04 1.75
C TRP A 172 6.96 17.21 1.65
N GLN A 173 7.63 16.52 0.72
CA GLN A 173 9.08 16.57 0.56
C GLN A 173 9.51 17.69 -0.39
N PRO A 174 10.73 18.23 -0.21
CA PRO A 174 11.28 19.21 -1.15
C PRO A 174 11.31 18.69 -2.60
N GLY A 175 10.79 19.49 -3.53
CA GLY A 175 10.77 19.16 -4.95
C GLY A 175 9.59 18.28 -5.41
N ALA A 176 8.61 18.04 -4.54
CA ALA A 176 7.37 17.37 -4.90
C ALA A 176 6.52 18.23 -5.86
N PRO A 177 5.86 17.61 -6.85
CA PRO A 177 4.99 18.35 -7.77
C PRO A 177 3.67 18.72 -7.09
N ALA A 178 3.17 19.94 -7.37
CA ALA A 178 1.96 20.50 -6.75
C ALA A 178 0.70 19.64 -6.95
N VAL A 179 0.62 18.91 -8.07
CA VAL A 179 -0.48 17.98 -8.39
C VAL A 179 -0.71 16.94 -7.28
N LEU A 180 0.31 16.57 -6.50
CA LEU A 180 0.11 15.62 -5.40
C LEU A 180 -0.80 16.18 -4.29
N ASP A 181 -0.76 17.49 -4.02
CA ASP A 181 -1.65 18.11 -3.02
C ASP A 181 -3.07 18.29 -3.57
N GLU A 182 -3.21 18.47 -4.88
CA GLU A 182 -4.52 18.53 -5.57
C GLU A 182 -5.20 17.15 -5.55
N GLU A 183 -4.44 16.11 -5.89
CA GLU A 183 -4.90 14.72 -5.96
C GLU A 183 -5.02 14.04 -4.59
N GLN A 184 -4.26 14.53 -3.61
CA GLN A 184 -4.26 14.03 -2.24
C GLN A 184 -4.32 15.20 -1.24
N PRO A 185 -5.50 15.84 -1.07
CA PRO A 185 -5.68 17.02 -0.22
C PRO A 185 -5.01 16.88 1.15
N PRO A 186 -4.06 17.77 1.51
CA PRO A 186 -3.39 17.71 2.82
C PRO A 186 -4.35 17.81 3.99
N THR A 187 -5.47 18.51 3.80
CA THR A 187 -6.54 18.67 4.81
C THR A 187 -7.18 17.33 5.18
N TRP A 188 -7.20 16.35 4.29
CA TRP A 188 -7.78 15.02 4.58
C TRP A 188 -6.94 14.20 5.55
N ARG A 189 -5.72 14.64 5.88
CA ARG A 189 -4.79 13.93 6.76
C ARG A 189 -4.49 14.76 7.99
N VAL A 190 -4.23 14.08 9.11
CA VAL A 190 -3.59 14.74 10.25
C VAL A 190 -2.20 15.18 9.80
N PRO A 191 -1.80 16.44 10.04
CA PRO A 191 -0.48 16.92 9.64
C PRO A 191 0.62 16.00 10.18
N SER A 192 1.39 15.41 9.26
CA SER A 192 2.53 14.58 9.60
C SER A 192 3.67 15.47 10.10
N PRO A 193 4.45 15.06 11.12
CA PRO A 193 5.69 15.76 11.48
C PRO A 193 6.72 15.75 10.34
N ARG A 194 6.51 14.90 9.32
CA ARG A 194 7.29 14.85 8.07
C ARG A 194 6.85 15.91 7.06
N THR A 195 6.43 17.10 7.47
CA THR A 195 5.93 18.15 6.56
C THR A 195 6.88 19.33 6.35
N GLY A 196 6.72 20.00 5.21
CA GLY A 196 7.43 21.23 4.84
C GLY A 196 8.88 21.02 4.37
N ALA A 197 9.62 22.14 4.26
CA ALA A 197 11.02 22.12 3.81
C ALA A 197 11.97 21.28 4.69
N THR A 198 11.51 20.88 5.88
CA THR A 198 12.23 20.06 6.86
C THR A 198 11.97 18.55 6.72
N ALA A 199 11.08 18.13 5.82
CA ALA A 199 10.83 16.72 5.54
C ALA A 199 12.04 16.09 4.81
N ALA A 200 13.06 15.68 5.56
CA ALA A 200 14.26 15.10 5.00
C ALA A 200 14.03 13.63 4.58
N GLU A 201 14.63 13.23 3.45
CA GLU A 201 14.85 11.81 3.20
C GLU A 201 15.68 11.22 4.35
N PRO A 202 15.39 9.98 4.80
CA PRO A 202 16.17 9.34 5.84
C PRO A 202 17.65 9.19 5.39
N PRO A 203 18.63 9.30 6.31
CA PRO A 203 20.05 9.22 5.96
C PRO A 203 20.42 7.95 5.21
N TRP A 204 21.17 8.08 4.11
CA TRP A 204 21.58 6.95 3.27
C TRP A 204 22.37 5.90 4.08
N PRO A 205 21.94 4.62 4.10
CA PRO A 205 22.48 3.63 5.03
C PRO A 205 23.61 2.77 4.46
N PHE A 206 23.98 2.93 3.18
CA PHE A 206 25.01 2.13 2.53
C PHE A 206 26.32 2.91 2.47
N ASP A 207 27.44 2.18 2.58
CA ASP A 207 28.78 2.71 2.31
C ASP A 207 29.04 2.94 0.81
N LEU A 208 28.13 2.48 -0.05
CA LEU A 208 28.13 2.73 -1.48
C LEU A 208 27.38 4.01 -1.80
N PRO A 209 27.82 4.81 -2.79
CA PRO A 209 27.07 6.00 -3.18
C PRO A 209 25.69 5.63 -3.77
N PRO A 210 24.69 6.53 -3.71
CA PRO A 210 23.35 6.30 -4.24
C PRO A 210 23.32 5.83 -5.72
N GLU A 211 24.23 6.33 -6.54
CA GLU A 211 24.40 6.03 -7.96
C GLU A 211 25.15 4.72 -8.24
N HIS A 212 25.62 3.99 -7.21
CA HIS A 212 26.31 2.73 -7.43
C HIS A 212 25.42 1.73 -8.16
N GLU A 213 25.94 1.12 -9.22
CA GLU A 213 25.21 0.14 -10.02
C GLU A 213 25.20 -1.21 -9.31
N VAL A 214 24.01 -1.79 -9.19
CA VAL A 214 23.78 -3.10 -8.58
C VAL A 214 22.93 -3.97 -9.49
N VAL A 215 23.05 -5.28 -9.32
CA VAL A 215 22.30 -6.25 -10.14
C VAL A 215 20.93 -6.48 -9.52
N THR A 216 19.90 -6.51 -10.34
CA THR A 216 18.54 -6.90 -9.99
C THR A 216 17.91 -7.74 -11.09
N CYS A 217 16.74 -8.33 -10.89
CA CYS A 217 15.96 -8.92 -11.97
C CYS A 217 14.97 -7.92 -12.60
N THR A 218 14.53 -8.19 -13.83
CA THR A 218 13.51 -7.42 -14.57
C THR A 218 12.14 -7.47 -13.90
N HIS A 219 11.83 -8.54 -13.17
CA HIS A 219 10.64 -8.59 -12.31
C HIS A 219 10.62 -7.46 -11.27
N VAL A 220 11.76 -7.17 -10.65
CA VAL A 220 11.87 -6.03 -9.73
C VAL A 220 11.98 -4.72 -10.51
N ALA A 221 12.87 -4.64 -11.50
CA ALA A 221 13.22 -3.38 -12.16
C ALA A 221 12.12 -2.82 -13.08
N GLU A 222 11.41 -3.69 -13.80
CA GLU A 222 10.45 -3.30 -14.84
C GLU A 222 9.01 -3.50 -14.39
N ARG A 223 8.72 -4.62 -13.71
CA ARG A 223 7.36 -4.90 -13.19
C ARG A 223 7.11 -4.31 -11.81
N GLY A 224 8.16 -3.94 -11.07
CA GLY A 224 8.04 -3.40 -9.72
C GLY A 224 7.71 -4.45 -8.65
N ASP A 225 8.04 -5.72 -8.89
CA ASP A 225 7.86 -6.79 -7.91
C ASP A 225 8.73 -6.55 -6.66
N ALA A 226 8.31 -7.13 -5.54
CA ALA A 226 9.05 -7.01 -4.28
C ALA A 226 10.46 -7.62 -4.36
N VAL A 227 11.44 -6.95 -3.77
CA VAL A 227 12.77 -7.54 -3.53
C VAL A 227 12.67 -8.52 -2.35
N LEU A 228 12.78 -9.81 -2.60
CA LEU A 228 12.63 -10.86 -1.56
C LEU A 228 13.97 -11.48 -1.16
N ARG A 229 15.02 -11.24 -1.93
CA ARG A 229 16.36 -11.74 -1.66
C ARG A 229 17.40 -10.67 -1.96
N VAL A 230 18.38 -10.57 -1.07
CA VAL A 230 19.59 -9.76 -1.26
C VAL A 230 20.81 -10.62 -0.99
N TRP A 231 21.76 -10.62 -1.90
CA TRP A 231 23.03 -11.31 -1.73
C TRP A 231 24.18 -10.34 -1.94
N ARG A 232 25.16 -10.39 -1.04
CA ARG A 232 26.42 -9.67 -1.17
C ARG A 232 27.57 -10.65 -1.18
N GLY A 233 28.45 -10.57 -2.18
CA GLY A 233 29.58 -11.49 -2.26
C GLY A 233 30.62 -11.10 -3.30
N THR A 234 31.74 -11.79 -3.27
CA THR A 234 32.82 -11.65 -4.25
C THR A 234 32.77 -12.81 -5.24
N MET A 235 32.85 -12.54 -6.54
CA MET A 235 33.07 -13.59 -7.54
C MET A 235 34.55 -13.66 -7.89
N VAL A 236 35.02 -14.82 -8.37
CA VAL A 236 36.43 -15.01 -8.70
C VAL A 236 36.81 -14.10 -9.87
N GLY A 237 37.79 -13.23 -9.64
CA GLY A 237 38.23 -12.25 -10.66
C GLY A 237 37.40 -10.96 -10.71
N SER A 238 36.44 -10.78 -9.80
CA SER A 238 35.64 -9.56 -9.70
C SER A 238 35.57 -9.03 -8.26
N GLY A 239 35.06 -7.80 -8.11
CA GLY A 239 34.94 -7.11 -6.82
C GLY A 239 33.82 -7.63 -5.93
N ASP A 240 33.46 -6.83 -4.93
CA ASP A 240 32.26 -7.03 -4.12
C ASP A 240 31.03 -6.68 -4.96
N HIS A 241 30.05 -7.58 -5.01
CA HIS A 241 28.82 -7.43 -5.79
C HIS A 241 27.60 -7.52 -4.89
N TRP A 242 26.61 -6.71 -5.23
CA TRP A 242 25.28 -6.76 -4.64
C TRP A 242 24.26 -7.22 -5.69
N ILE A 243 23.43 -8.17 -5.29
CA ILE A 243 22.31 -8.68 -6.09
C ILE A 243 21.04 -8.53 -5.25
N PHE A 244 20.03 -7.88 -5.81
CA PHE A 244 18.71 -7.67 -5.21
C PHE A 244 17.66 -8.25 -6.14
N ASP A 245 16.98 -9.35 -5.79
CA ASP A 245 16.03 -9.99 -6.69
C ASP A 245 14.73 -10.39 -5.98
N CYS A 246 13.73 -10.81 -6.75
CA CYS A 246 12.43 -11.22 -6.21
C CYS A 246 12.43 -12.64 -5.60
N GLY A 247 13.59 -13.29 -5.47
CA GLY A 247 13.76 -14.52 -4.71
C GLY A 247 13.29 -15.81 -5.38
N ASP A 248 12.73 -15.72 -6.60
CA ASP A 248 12.32 -16.89 -7.39
C ASP A 248 13.56 -17.69 -7.84
N PRO A 249 13.66 -18.98 -7.47
CA PRO A 249 14.82 -19.82 -7.78
C PRO A 249 14.96 -20.15 -9.27
N ASP A 250 13.90 -20.01 -10.06
CA ASP A 250 13.87 -20.35 -11.49
C ASP A 250 14.24 -19.16 -12.40
N HIS A 251 14.69 -18.04 -11.79
CA HIS A 251 15.20 -16.87 -12.53
C HIS A 251 16.25 -17.26 -13.55
N GLN A 252 16.03 -16.85 -14.79
CA GLN A 252 17.04 -16.97 -15.82
C GLN A 252 18.01 -15.79 -15.74
N LEU A 253 19.27 -16.02 -16.11
CA LEU A 253 20.32 -14.98 -16.03
C LEU A 253 20.10 -13.82 -17.01
N ASP A 254 19.36 -14.04 -18.09
CA ASP A 254 18.96 -13.02 -19.06
C ASP A 254 17.82 -12.12 -18.55
N GLU A 255 17.19 -12.47 -17.43
CA GLU A 255 16.21 -11.63 -16.72
C GLU A 255 16.87 -10.68 -15.73
N MET A 256 18.18 -10.43 -15.85
CA MET A 256 18.94 -9.53 -14.97
C MET A 256 19.11 -8.14 -15.59
N ALA A 257 19.05 -7.11 -14.76
CA ALA A 257 19.24 -5.72 -15.10
C ALA A 257 20.23 -5.04 -14.14
N LEU A 258 20.93 -4.00 -14.63
CA LEU A 258 21.73 -3.11 -13.81
C LEU A 258 20.93 -1.84 -13.52
N VAL A 259 20.88 -1.45 -12.25
CA VAL A 259 20.18 -0.25 -11.79
C VAL A 259 21.00 0.48 -10.73
N HIS A 260 20.75 1.78 -10.57
CA HIS A 260 21.30 2.52 -9.42
C HIS A 260 20.67 2.04 -8.11
N LEU A 261 21.49 1.81 -7.08
CA LEU A 261 21.06 1.36 -5.77
C LEU A 261 19.98 2.27 -5.16
N ALA A 262 20.06 3.59 -5.39
CA ALA A 262 19.03 4.54 -4.96
C ALA A 262 17.64 4.24 -5.52
N HIS A 263 17.55 3.77 -6.77
CA HIS A 263 16.27 3.45 -7.39
C HIS A 263 15.59 2.27 -6.69
N LEU A 264 16.36 1.21 -6.40
CA LEU A 264 15.88 0.07 -5.63
C LEU A 264 15.50 0.44 -4.20
N VAL A 265 16.34 1.22 -3.52
CA VAL A 265 16.08 1.63 -2.13
C VAL A 265 14.84 2.51 -2.02
N ARG A 266 14.55 3.34 -3.03
CA ARG A 266 13.31 4.11 -3.07
C ARG A 266 12.11 3.21 -3.28
N GLY A 267 12.13 2.31 -4.26
CA GLY A 267 11.01 1.39 -4.53
C GLY A 267 10.79 0.32 -3.45
N ALA A 268 11.85 -0.08 -2.76
CA ALA A 268 11.84 -1.06 -1.68
C ALA A 268 12.62 -0.57 -0.43
N PRO A 269 12.03 0.37 0.35
CA PRO A 269 12.70 0.99 1.50
C PRO A 269 13.17 0.03 2.60
N GLY A 270 12.59 -1.16 2.71
CA GLY A 270 12.99 -2.22 3.63
C GLY A 270 14.40 -2.75 3.36
N ILE A 271 14.96 -2.52 2.16
CA ILE A 271 16.35 -2.85 1.83
C ILE A 271 17.34 -2.02 2.65
N ARG A 272 16.94 -0.83 3.14
CA ARG A 272 17.77 0.03 3.99
C ARG A 272 18.27 -0.66 5.25
N GLN A 273 17.51 -1.64 5.75
CA GLN A 273 17.90 -2.48 6.89
C GLN A 273 19.09 -3.39 6.59
N LEU A 274 19.54 -3.47 5.34
CA LEU A 274 20.64 -4.32 4.88
C LEU A 274 21.87 -3.51 4.48
N GLY A 275 21.94 -2.21 4.81
CA GLY A 275 23.12 -1.37 4.56
C GLY A 275 24.42 -1.95 5.13
N ASP A 276 24.30 -2.67 6.25
CA ASP A 276 25.38 -3.34 6.97
C ASP A 276 25.60 -4.81 6.55
N LEU A 277 24.96 -5.30 5.47
CA LEU A 277 25.06 -6.70 5.06
C LEU A 277 26.51 -7.06 4.72
N ALA A 278 27.08 -8.03 5.45
CA ALA A 278 28.47 -8.44 5.27
C ALA A 278 28.68 -9.25 3.98
N THR A 279 29.83 -9.09 3.33
CA THR A 279 30.23 -9.90 2.17
C THR A 279 30.19 -11.40 2.49
N GLY A 280 29.64 -12.20 1.57
CA GLY A 280 29.38 -13.64 1.73
C GLY A 280 28.08 -13.96 2.45
N THR A 281 27.14 -13.01 2.52
CA THR A 281 25.88 -13.16 3.24
C THR A 281 24.70 -12.97 2.28
N GLU A 282 23.66 -13.77 2.50
CA GLU A 282 22.36 -13.64 1.87
C GLU A 282 21.32 -13.20 2.91
N ALA A 283 20.38 -12.35 2.53
CA ALA A 283 19.18 -12.03 3.29
C ALA A 283 17.94 -12.41 2.48
N ARG A 284 16.96 -13.07 3.10
CA ARG A 284 15.69 -13.46 2.48
C ARG A 284 14.48 -13.04 3.30
N ARG A 285 13.37 -12.71 2.65
CA ARG A 285 12.03 -12.55 3.25
C ARG A 285 10.99 -13.23 2.37
N THR A 286 9.84 -13.61 2.93
CA THR A 286 8.77 -14.32 2.21
C THR A 286 7.85 -13.40 1.41
N ASP A 287 7.74 -12.14 1.84
CA ASP A 287 6.98 -11.08 1.19
C ASP A 287 7.55 -9.72 1.63
N ALA A 288 7.06 -8.63 1.06
CA ALA A 288 7.56 -7.29 1.32
C ALA A 288 7.37 -6.82 2.78
N ALA A 289 6.38 -7.35 3.50
CA ALA A 289 6.09 -7.00 4.90
C ALA A 289 6.88 -7.86 5.90
N SER A 290 7.46 -8.96 5.44
CA SER A 290 8.17 -9.91 6.29
C SER A 290 9.57 -9.45 6.63
N ARG A 291 10.01 -9.79 7.85
CA ARG A 291 11.38 -9.50 8.32
C ARG A 291 12.42 -10.21 7.47
N TRP A 292 13.58 -9.59 7.32
CA TRP A 292 14.76 -10.21 6.72
C TRP A 292 15.35 -11.31 7.60
N VAL A 293 15.67 -12.45 7.00
CA VAL A 293 16.42 -13.55 7.60
C VAL A 293 17.78 -13.61 6.93
N ARG A 294 18.85 -13.31 7.68
CA ARG A 294 20.24 -13.30 7.19
C ARG A 294 20.88 -14.67 7.37
N ARG A 295 21.59 -15.15 6.35
CA ARG A 295 22.34 -16.42 6.33
C ARG A 295 23.71 -16.18 5.69
N ARG A 296 24.76 -16.59 6.38
CA ARG A 296 26.13 -16.53 5.84
C ARG A 296 26.44 -17.80 5.08
N HIS A 297 26.86 -17.68 3.83
CA HIS A 297 27.39 -18.82 3.10
C HIS A 297 28.80 -19.09 3.62
N ARG A 298 29.00 -20.26 4.24
CA ARG A 298 30.35 -20.75 4.51
C ARG A 298 30.95 -21.14 3.15
N ARG A 299 32.12 -20.58 2.85
CA ARG A 299 32.94 -20.99 1.71
C ARG A 299 33.26 -22.46 1.78
#